data_AF-A0A9E2PC14-F1
#
_entry.id   AF-A0A9E2PC14-F1
#
_cell.length_a   1.000
_cell.length_b   1.000
_cell.length_c   1.000
_cell.angle_alpha   90.00
_cell.angle_beta   90.00
_cell.angle_gamma   90.00
#
_symmetry.space_group_name_H-M   'P 1'
#
loop_
_entity.id
_entity.type
_entity.pdbx_description
1 polymer ?
#
loop_
_entity_poly.entity_id
_entity_poly.type
_entity_poly.pdbx_seq_one_letter_code
_entity_poly.pdbx_strand_id
1 'polypeptide(L)'
;MALEFRQQLKLSQQLVMTPQLQMAIKLLQLSRLELVETIRQELETNPVLEESLDSHPDDTPVERSENPIQQELPADKEIKIEEKINYDVDWSNYIDEYNTPGKVHFETEKKESINYETFISGTESLNDHLLWQLLMVCTTKEEEEIGSLIIGNLNSDGYLDNSIEDIFINSNYTIDKIEKVLALLQTFDPPGVCARDLSESLLIQARQLNLDNTLVTDIIQHHLNYVQNRNYKAISKELKADLNEILAAINIIKGLEPRPGRKFSDEEPQYITPDIYVHKMENDFVIILNDDGMPKLKINSYYKNTISGGGKINKDAKEYINDKIRSAAWLIKSIQQRQKTIFRVMESILKFQREFFEKGIT
;
A
#
# COMPACT_ATOMS: atom_id res chain seq x y z
N MET A 1 80.35 -4.96 -3.18
CA MET A 1 78.99 -5.38 -2.76
C MET A 1 78.04 -4.39 -3.40
N ALA A 2 77.50 -4.72 -4.57
CA ALA A 2 76.63 -3.81 -5.34
C ALA A 2 75.19 -3.97 -4.83
N LEU A 3 74.59 -2.86 -4.40
CA LEU A 3 73.18 -2.81 -3.97
C LEU A 3 72.30 -2.73 -5.22
N GLU A 4 71.67 -3.84 -5.59
CA GLU A 4 70.60 -3.85 -6.59
C GLU A 4 69.31 -3.31 -5.97
N PHE A 5 68.85 -2.16 -6.45
CA PHE A 5 67.56 -1.60 -6.10
C PHE A 5 66.46 -2.27 -6.93
N ARG A 6 65.77 -3.25 -6.34
CA ARG A 6 64.64 -3.94 -6.97
C ARG A 6 63.34 -3.22 -6.63
N GLN A 7 62.83 -2.39 -7.53
CA GLN A 7 61.49 -1.80 -7.41
C GLN A 7 60.43 -2.88 -7.63
N GLN A 8 59.62 -3.16 -6.60
CA GLN A 8 58.41 -3.96 -6.71
C GLN A 8 57.20 -3.03 -6.80
N LEU A 9 56.56 -2.97 -7.97
CA LEU A 9 55.25 -2.34 -8.15
C LEU A 9 54.19 -3.25 -7.52
N LYS A 10 53.66 -2.87 -6.34
CA LYS A 10 52.45 -3.49 -5.78
C LYS A 10 51.23 -2.83 -6.43
N LEU A 11 50.49 -3.60 -7.23
CA LEU A 11 49.21 -3.19 -7.78
C LEU A 11 48.13 -3.46 -6.72
N SER A 12 47.77 -2.45 -5.93
CA SER A 12 46.62 -2.51 -5.03
C SER A 12 45.39 -1.98 -5.76
N GLN A 13 44.45 -2.86 -6.13
CA GLN A 13 43.11 -2.42 -6.53
C GLN A 13 42.41 -1.90 -5.27
N GLN A 14 42.33 -0.59 -5.12
CA GLN A 14 41.36 0.03 -4.22
C GLN A 14 40.07 0.20 -5.01
N LEU A 15 38.98 -0.41 -4.52
CA LEU A 15 37.62 -0.09 -4.95
C LEU A 15 37.32 1.35 -4.51
N VAL A 16 37.74 2.33 -5.30
CA VAL A 16 37.35 3.72 -5.11
C VAL A 16 35.89 3.81 -5.50
N MET A 17 35.01 3.91 -4.50
CA MET A 17 33.58 4.14 -4.71
C MET A 17 33.41 5.45 -5.46
N THR A 18 33.02 5.39 -6.74
CA THR A 18 32.65 6.60 -7.48
C THR A 18 31.32 7.13 -6.92
N PRO A 19 31.09 8.45 -6.92
CA PRO A 19 29.81 9.03 -6.46
C PRO A 19 28.61 8.44 -7.22
N GLN A 20 28.81 8.05 -8.48
CA GLN A 20 27.82 7.32 -9.28
C GLN A 20 27.51 5.93 -8.70
N LEU A 21 28.51 5.17 -8.24
CA LEU A 21 28.25 3.87 -7.60
C LEU A 21 27.52 4.03 -6.25
N GLN A 22 27.87 5.05 -5.46
CA GLN A 22 27.15 5.35 -4.21
C GLN A 22 25.68 5.72 -4.47
N MET A 23 25.42 6.51 -5.51
CA MET A 23 24.07 6.91 -5.89
C MET A 23 23.26 5.73 -6.43
N ALA A 24 23.88 4.82 -7.20
CA ALA A 24 23.23 3.60 -7.68
C ALA A 24 22.89 2.64 -6.53
N ILE A 25 23.78 2.46 -5.55
CA ILE A 25 23.51 1.66 -4.35
C ILE A 25 22.39 2.30 -3.53
N LYS A 26 22.36 3.63 -3.43
CA LYS A 26 21.26 4.33 -2.77
C LYS A 26 19.94 4.01 -3.46
N LEU A 27 19.86 4.06 -4.79
CA LEU A 27 18.67 3.68 -5.56
C LEU A 27 18.24 2.21 -5.37
N LEU A 28 19.19 1.28 -5.17
CA LEU A 28 18.87 -0.12 -4.86
C LEU A 28 18.15 -0.27 -3.52
N GLN A 29 18.53 0.55 -2.53
CA GLN A 29 18.03 0.47 -1.16
C GLN A 29 16.70 1.20 -0.94
N LEU A 30 16.33 2.12 -1.84
CA LEU A 30 15.06 2.84 -1.74
C LEU A 30 13.87 1.89 -1.91
N SER A 31 12.81 2.18 -1.16
CA SER A 31 11.50 1.56 -1.38
C SER A 31 10.93 1.98 -2.74
N ARG A 32 9.97 1.21 -3.25
CA ARG A 32 9.29 1.54 -4.52
C ARG A 32 8.65 2.92 -4.50
N LEU A 33 7.99 3.29 -3.39
CA LEU A 33 7.37 4.62 -3.24
C LEU A 33 8.40 5.74 -3.31
N GLU A 34 9.51 5.61 -2.58
CA GLU A 34 10.61 6.58 -2.64
C GLU A 34 11.23 6.64 -4.04
N LEU A 35 11.37 5.51 -4.73
CA LEU A 35 11.90 5.50 -6.09
C LEU A 35 10.97 6.23 -7.06
N VAL A 36 9.66 6.01 -7.00
CA VAL A 36 8.68 6.74 -7.83
C VAL A 36 8.74 8.24 -7.56
N GLU A 37 8.85 8.64 -6.29
CA GLU A 37 8.99 10.04 -5.89
C GLU A 37 10.28 10.66 -6.45
N THR A 38 11.42 9.95 -6.35
CA THR A 38 12.68 10.44 -6.96
C THR A 38 12.61 10.54 -8.47
N ILE A 39 11.91 9.62 -9.14
CA ILE A 39 11.72 9.69 -10.59
C ILE A 39 10.87 10.92 -10.96
N ARG A 40 9.78 11.18 -10.21
CA ARG A 40 8.95 12.38 -10.43
C ARG A 40 9.76 13.66 -10.29
N GLN A 41 10.58 13.77 -9.25
CA GLN A 41 11.46 14.92 -9.04
C GLN A 41 12.50 15.08 -10.17
N GLU A 42 13.08 13.97 -10.66
CA GLU A 42 13.99 14.01 -11.81
C GLU A 42 13.28 14.38 -13.11
N LEU A 43 12.02 13.96 -13.30
CA LEU A 43 11.19 14.30 -14.44
C LEU A 43 10.84 15.80 -14.45
N GLU A 44 10.59 16.40 -13.28
CA GLU A 44 10.35 17.86 -13.15
C GLU A 44 11.62 18.68 -13.40
N THR A 45 12.78 18.21 -12.95
CA THR A 45 14.05 18.96 -13.02
C THR A 45 14.83 18.75 -14.31
N ASN A 46 14.51 17.71 -15.08
CA ASN A 46 15.21 17.38 -16.31
C ASN A 46 14.30 17.51 -17.54
N PRO A 47 14.47 18.57 -18.35
CA PRO A 47 13.63 18.79 -19.53
C PRO A 47 13.82 17.74 -20.65
N VAL A 48 14.84 16.89 -20.54
CA VAL A 48 15.15 15.85 -21.53
C VAL A 48 14.42 14.54 -21.25
N LEU A 49 13.95 14.32 -20.01
CA LEU A 49 13.23 13.11 -19.62
C LEU A 49 11.74 13.25 -19.97
N GLU A 50 11.20 12.23 -20.61
CA GLU A 50 9.77 12.11 -20.91
C GLU A 50 9.23 10.78 -20.36
N GLU A 51 8.02 10.83 -19.81
CA GLU A 51 7.24 9.64 -19.48
C GLU A 51 6.54 9.15 -20.75
N SER A 52 6.79 7.90 -21.14
CA SER A 52 6.03 7.32 -22.24
C SER A 52 4.62 6.97 -21.76
N LEU A 53 3.61 7.65 -22.30
CA LEU A 53 2.19 7.39 -22.05
C LEU A 53 1.66 6.10 -22.69
N ASP A 54 2.52 5.35 -23.39
CA ASP A 54 2.16 4.05 -23.99
C ASP A 54 2.14 2.95 -22.91
N SER A 55 1.10 2.96 -22.08
CA SER A 55 0.75 1.91 -21.13
C SER A 55 -0.61 1.31 -21.47
N HIS A 56 -0.69 0.65 -22.64
CA HIS A 56 -1.60 -0.48 -22.81
C HIS A 56 -0.79 -1.79 -22.65
N PRO A 57 -1.31 -2.78 -21.92
CA PRO A 57 -0.70 -4.10 -21.89
C PRO A 57 -0.97 -4.75 -23.24
N ASP A 58 0.02 -4.74 -24.13
CA ASP A 58 -0.07 -5.49 -25.39
C ASP A 58 0.04 -6.98 -25.08
N ASP A 59 -1.11 -7.66 -25.05
CA ASP A 59 -1.22 -9.07 -25.42
C ASP A 59 -0.73 -9.20 -26.86
N THR A 60 0.53 -9.60 -27.06
CA THR A 60 1.03 -10.08 -28.34
C THR A 60 1.42 -11.56 -28.23
N PRO A 61 0.85 -12.44 -29.08
CA PRO A 61 1.13 -13.86 -29.04
C PRO A 61 2.55 -14.14 -29.57
N VAL A 62 3.23 -15.05 -28.89
CA VAL A 62 4.56 -15.56 -29.25
C VAL A 62 4.49 -16.30 -30.58
N GLU A 63 4.76 -15.63 -31.70
CA GLU A 63 5.10 -16.29 -32.96
C GLU A 63 6.58 -16.68 -32.95
N ARG A 64 6.82 -17.98 -32.75
CA ARG A 64 8.09 -18.67 -33.02
C ARG A 64 8.50 -18.41 -34.47
N SER A 65 9.58 -17.67 -34.66
CA SER A 65 10.37 -17.72 -35.90
C SER A 65 11.45 -18.78 -35.75
N GLU A 66 11.18 -19.95 -36.33
CA GLU A 66 12.20 -20.96 -36.63
C GLU A 66 13.03 -20.47 -37.83
N ASN A 67 14.34 -20.29 -37.64
CA ASN A 67 15.38 -20.81 -38.54
C ASN A 67 16.80 -20.62 -37.97
N PRO A 68 17.75 -21.50 -38.32
CA PRO A 68 18.84 -21.92 -37.45
C PRO A 68 20.12 -21.11 -37.65
N ILE A 69 20.79 -20.76 -36.55
CA ILE A 69 22.17 -20.26 -36.56
C ILE A 69 23.06 -21.36 -35.99
N GLN A 70 23.72 -22.09 -36.89
CA GLN A 70 24.91 -22.88 -36.56
C GLN A 70 26.06 -21.91 -36.28
N GLN A 71 26.52 -21.84 -35.03
CA GLN A 71 27.87 -21.37 -34.71
C GLN A 71 28.45 -22.21 -33.57
N GLU A 72 29.59 -22.83 -33.87
CA GLU A 72 30.38 -23.71 -33.02
C GLU A 72 30.86 -22.99 -31.74
N LEU A 73 30.85 -23.71 -30.61
CA LEU A 73 31.42 -23.26 -29.35
C LEU A 73 32.96 -23.26 -29.42
N PRO A 74 33.63 -22.23 -28.89
CA PRO A 74 34.92 -22.40 -28.26
C PRO A 74 34.74 -22.41 -26.73
N ALA A 75 35.19 -23.51 -26.13
CA ALA A 75 35.34 -23.69 -24.69
C ALA A 75 36.39 -22.74 -24.10
N ASP A 76 36.11 -22.32 -22.86
CA ASP A 76 37.04 -21.89 -21.81
C ASP A 76 38.12 -20.85 -22.17
N LYS A 77 37.75 -19.58 -22.06
CA LYS A 77 38.67 -18.51 -21.65
C LYS A 77 38.02 -17.70 -20.53
N GLU A 78 38.66 -17.73 -19.36
CA GLU A 78 38.39 -16.81 -18.26
C GLU A 78 38.40 -15.37 -18.78
N ILE A 79 37.24 -14.73 -18.77
CA ILE A 79 37.08 -13.33 -19.13
C ILE A 79 37.61 -12.52 -17.93
N LYS A 80 38.90 -12.20 -17.96
CA LYS A 80 39.43 -11.06 -17.19
C LYS A 80 38.75 -9.81 -17.75
N ILE A 81 37.79 -9.30 -17.00
CA ILE A 81 37.17 -8.00 -17.25
C ILE A 81 38.23 -6.94 -16.88
N GLU A 82 39.14 -6.66 -17.82
CA GLU A 82 39.92 -5.43 -17.80
C GLU A 82 39.04 -4.32 -18.38
N GLU A 83 38.37 -3.57 -17.51
CA GLU A 83 37.67 -2.33 -17.86
C GLU A 83 38.68 -1.26 -18.29
N LYS A 84 39.11 -1.31 -19.55
CA LYS A 84 39.31 -0.08 -20.30
C LYS A 84 37.92 0.42 -20.68
N ILE A 85 37.39 1.31 -19.85
CA ILE A 85 36.20 2.09 -20.19
C ILE A 85 36.59 2.95 -21.40
N ASN A 86 36.32 2.44 -22.61
CA ASN A 86 36.34 3.25 -23.81
C ASN A 86 35.32 4.38 -23.60
N TYR A 87 35.78 5.62 -23.63
CA TYR A 87 34.97 6.83 -23.48
C TYR A 87 34.05 7.13 -24.67
N ASP A 88 33.91 6.18 -25.60
CA ASP A 88 32.98 6.19 -26.73
C ASP A 88 32.09 4.93 -26.66
N VAL A 89 31.23 4.90 -25.64
CA VAL A 89 30.03 4.06 -25.73
C VAL A 89 29.08 4.82 -26.66
N ASP A 90 28.86 4.29 -27.86
CA ASP A 90 27.88 4.81 -28.83
C ASP A 90 26.47 4.68 -28.25
N TRP A 91 26.09 5.64 -27.41
CA TRP A 91 24.77 5.78 -26.81
C TRP A 91 23.66 5.86 -27.87
N SER A 92 24.01 6.31 -29.08
CA SER A 92 23.19 6.30 -30.28
C SER A 92 22.59 4.91 -30.54
N ASN A 93 23.43 3.88 -30.63
CA ASN A 93 23.00 2.53 -31.04
C ASN A 93 22.16 1.82 -29.96
N TYR A 94 22.50 1.97 -28.67
CA TYR A 94 21.74 1.36 -27.57
C TYR A 94 20.34 1.96 -27.40
N ILE A 95 20.17 3.24 -27.73
CA ILE A 95 18.90 3.96 -27.60
C ILE A 95 17.99 3.72 -28.82
N ASP A 96 18.57 3.51 -30.00
CA ASP A 96 17.80 3.28 -31.23
C ASP A 96 17.15 1.88 -31.26
N GLU A 97 17.74 0.89 -30.58
CA GLU A 97 17.15 -0.46 -30.41
C GLU A 97 15.89 -0.45 -29.53
N TYR A 98 15.73 0.54 -28.64
CA TYR A 98 14.59 0.65 -27.71
C TYR A 98 13.47 1.58 -28.22
N ASN A 99 13.73 2.38 -29.26
CA ASN A 99 12.86 3.46 -29.72
C ASN A 99 12.13 3.16 -31.05
N THR A 100 11.90 1.90 -31.39
CA THR A 100 11.09 1.54 -32.56
C THR A 100 9.66 1.13 -32.16
N PRO A 101 8.73 2.05 -31.84
CA PRO A 101 7.31 1.77 -31.88
C PRO A 101 6.78 2.02 -33.29
N GLY A 102 6.07 1.03 -33.85
CA GLY A 102 5.23 1.23 -35.03
C GLY A 102 4.18 2.30 -34.74
N LYS A 103 4.08 3.31 -35.62
CA LYS A 103 3.07 4.36 -35.50
C LYS A 103 1.67 3.76 -35.68
N VAL A 104 0.92 3.63 -34.61
CA VAL A 104 -0.54 3.46 -34.67
C VAL A 104 -1.15 4.81 -34.30
N HIS A 105 -1.82 5.45 -35.26
CA HIS A 105 -2.66 6.62 -34.96
C HIS A 105 -3.94 6.10 -34.29
N PHE A 106 -4.16 6.44 -33.02
CA PHE A 106 -5.48 6.41 -32.42
C PHE A 106 -6.09 7.81 -32.51
N GLU A 107 -7.25 7.91 -33.16
CA GLU A 107 -8.11 9.08 -33.04
C GLU A 107 -8.72 9.07 -31.62
N THR A 108 -8.28 9.99 -30.77
CA THR A 108 -8.92 10.20 -29.46
C THR A 108 -10.09 11.17 -29.65
N GLU A 109 -11.32 10.67 -29.60
CA GLU A 109 -12.48 11.55 -29.39
C GLU A 109 -12.38 12.18 -28.00
N LYS A 110 -12.41 13.52 -27.95
CA LYS A 110 -12.59 14.27 -26.70
C LYS A 110 -13.99 13.99 -26.15
N LYS A 111 -14.12 13.03 -25.25
CA LYS A 111 -15.29 12.90 -24.37
C LYS A 111 -15.24 14.01 -23.30
N GLU A 112 -15.80 15.17 -23.61
CA GLU A 112 -16.20 16.19 -22.61
C GLU A 112 -17.53 15.81 -21.93
N SER A 113 -17.69 14.54 -21.56
CA SER A 113 -18.77 14.10 -20.66
C SER A 113 -18.13 13.68 -19.35
N ILE A 114 -18.63 14.20 -18.23
CA ILE A 114 -18.23 13.76 -16.89
C ILE A 114 -18.45 12.23 -16.84
N ASN A 115 -17.37 11.47 -16.69
CA ASN A 115 -17.43 10.01 -16.65
C ASN A 115 -18.12 9.59 -15.35
N TYR A 116 -19.39 9.19 -15.43
CA TYR A 116 -20.14 8.77 -14.24
C TYR A 116 -19.50 7.57 -13.51
N GLU A 117 -18.63 6.83 -14.21
CA GLU A 117 -17.81 5.74 -13.66
C GLU A 117 -16.71 6.21 -12.70
N THR A 118 -16.37 7.51 -12.71
CA THR A 118 -15.40 8.10 -11.76
C THR A 118 -16.01 8.54 -10.44
N PHE A 119 -17.35 8.51 -10.31
CA PHE A 119 -17.99 8.70 -9.01
C PHE A 119 -17.90 7.41 -8.21
N ILE A 120 -16.85 7.32 -7.41
CA ILE A 120 -16.74 6.31 -6.36
C ILE A 120 -17.84 6.66 -5.33
N SER A 121 -18.79 5.74 -5.11
CA SER A 121 -19.73 5.85 -3.99
C SER A 121 -18.93 5.67 -2.69
N GLY A 122 -18.95 6.66 -1.80
CA GLY A 122 -18.42 6.50 -0.45
C GLY A 122 -19.22 5.42 0.29
N THR A 123 -18.53 4.63 1.12
CA THR A 123 -19.18 3.80 2.13
C THR A 123 -19.75 4.71 3.22
N GLU A 124 -20.93 4.37 3.74
CA GLU A 124 -21.56 5.16 4.80
C GLU A 124 -20.83 4.91 6.13
N SER A 125 -20.24 5.95 6.70
CA SER A 125 -19.59 5.85 8.01
C SER A 125 -20.62 5.68 9.12
N LEU A 126 -20.21 5.15 10.27
CA LEU A 126 -21.10 5.02 11.45
C LEU A 126 -21.71 6.37 11.82
N ASN A 127 -20.91 7.43 11.76
CA ASN A 127 -21.33 8.78 12.11
C ASN A 127 -22.38 9.29 11.12
N ASP A 128 -22.18 9.07 9.82
CA ASP A 128 -23.14 9.47 8.80
C ASP A 128 -24.47 8.72 8.95
N HIS A 129 -24.41 7.42 9.24
CA HIS A 129 -25.59 6.60 9.48
C HIS A 129 -26.39 7.08 10.71
N LEU A 130 -25.71 7.37 11.82
CA LEU A 130 -26.36 7.86 13.04
C LEU A 130 -26.89 9.29 12.87
N LEU A 131 -26.18 10.16 12.16
CA LEU A 131 -26.65 11.51 11.84
C LEU A 131 -27.91 11.45 10.97
N TRP A 132 -27.93 10.56 9.99
CA TRP A 132 -29.13 10.32 9.17
C TRP A 132 -30.31 9.86 10.03
N GLN A 133 -30.10 8.94 10.98
CA GLN A 133 -31.16 8.50 11.91
C GLN A 133 -31.62 9.63 12.84
N LEU A 134 -30.68 10.42 13.35
CA LEU A 134 -30.97 11.58 14.20
C LEU A 134 -31.88 12.57 13.48
N LEU A 135 -31.59 12.87 12.20
CA LEU A 135 -32.42 13.75 11.37
C LEU A 135 -33.84 13.21 11.13
N MET A 136 -34.07 11.90 11.28
CA MET A 136 -35.42 11.32 11.17
C MET A 136 -36.23 11.38 12.45
N VAL A 137 -35.55 11.31 13.61
CA VAL A 137 -36.20 11.16 14.91
C VAL A 137 -36.33 12.49 15.64
N CYS A 138 -35.30 13.33 15.59
CA CYS A 138 -35.27 14.58 16.33
C CYS A 138 -36.25 15.61 15.75
N THR A 139 -36.91 16.34 16.66
CA THR A 139 -37.94 17.34 16.28
C THR A 139 -37.52 18.77 16.61
N THR A 140 -36.55 18.95 17.51
CA THR A 140 -36.05 20.26 17.93
C THR A 140 -34.59 20.47 17.54
N LYS A 141 -34.23 21.72 17.19
CA LYS A 141 -32.84 22.09 16.85
C LYS A 141 -31.86 21.88 17.99
N GLU A 142 -32.32 22.03 19.23
CA GLU A 142 -31.48 21.79 20.42
C GLU A 142 -31.10 20.31 20.56
N GLU A 143 -32.05 19.39 20.34
CA GLU A 143 -31.78 17.95 20.37
C GLU A 143 -30.85 17.52 19.22
N GLU A 144 -31.03 18.14 18.05
CA GLU A 144 -30.18 17.90 16.88
C GLU A 144 -28.72 18.31 17.15
N GLU A 145 -28.50 19.49 17.71
CA GLU A 145 -27.16 19.96 18.08
C GLU A 145 -26.50 19.08 19.14
N ILE A 146 -27.24 18.71 20.20
CA ILE A 146 -26.74 17.83 21.26
C ILE A 146 -26.39 16.46 20.69
N GLY A 147 -27.28 15.88 19.88
CA GLY A 147 -27.06 14.54 19.34
C GLY A 147 -25.93 14.51 18.31
N SER A 148 -25.76 15.55 17.50
CA SER A 148 -24.61 15.71 16.60
C SER A 148 -23.29 15.76 17.38
N LEU A 149 -23.27 16.47 18.51
CA LEU A 149 -22.11 16.54 19.39
C LEU A 149 -21.81 15.17 20.04
N ILE A 150 -22.82 14.42 20.45
CA ILE A 150 -22.64 13.05 20.99
C ILE A 150 -22.08 12.12 19.90
N ILE A 151 -22.67 12.11 18.70
CA ILE A 151 -22.24 11.26 17.58
C ILE A 151 -20.80 11.59 17.16
N GLY A 152 -20.42 12.87 17.17
CA GLY A 152 -19.05 13.30 16.86
C GLY A 152 -17.99 12.82 17.86
N ASN A 153 -18.38 12.39 19.07
CA ASN A 153 -17.47 11.85 20.10
C ASN A 153 -17.54 10.32 20.23
N LEU A 154 -18.01 9.63 19.19
CA LEU A 154 -18.02 8.17 19.14
C LEU A 154 -16.74 7.59 18.55
N ASN A 155 -16.36 6.43 19.06
CA ASN A 155 -15.28 5.62 18.49
C ASN A 155 -15.73 4.76 17.31
N SER A 156 -14.75 4.23 16.57
CA SER A 156 -14.98 3.24 15.51
C SER A 156 -15.72 1.98 16.00
N ASP A 157 -15.56 1.61 17.28
CA ASP A 157 -16.29 0.50 17.90
C ASP A 157 -17.75 0.84 18.25
N GLY A 158 -18.14 2.13 18.24
CA GLY A 158 -19.49 2.62 18.56
C GLY A 158 -19.72 3.02 20.03
N TYR A 159 -18.65 3.14 20.81
CA TYR A 159 -18.67 3.59 22.22
C TYR A 159 -18.45 5.10 22.33
N LEU A 160 -18.96 5.69 23.42
CA LEU A 160 -18.73 7.09 23.76
C LEU A 160 -17.39 7.25 24.49
N ASP A 161 -16.46 8.01 23.92
CA ASP A 161 -15.14 8.22 24.52
C ASP A 161 -15.16 9.27 25.65
N ASN A 162 -16.02 10.29 25.49
CA ASN A 162 -16.08 11.40 26.42
C ASN A 162 -17.14 11.16 27.50
N SER A 163 -16.87 11.66 28.71
CA SER A 163 -17.87 11.65 29.77
C SER A 163 -18.98 12.67 29.49
N ILE A 164 -20.15 12.48 30.09
CA ILE A 164 -21.27 13.44 30.00
C ILE A 164 -20.87 14.81 30.59
N GLU A 165 -19.98 14.81 31.57
CA GLU A 165 -19.47 16.04 32.19
C GLU A 165 -18.61 16.84 31.20
N ASP A 166 -17.80 16.17 30.39
CA ASP A 166 -17.00 16.82 29.33
C ASP A 166 -17.89 17.37 28.21
N ILE A 167 -18.94 16.63 27.85
CA ILE A 167 -19.96 17.08 26.90
C ILE A 167 -20.72 18.30 27.44
N PHE A 168 -20.99 18.33 28.75
CA PHE A 168 -21.60 19.47 29.42
C PHE A 168 -20.68 20.69 29.43
N ILE A 169 -19.39 20.56 29.72
CA ILE A 169 -18.45 21.70 29.73
C ILE A 169 -18.32 22.34 28.35
N ASN A 170 -18.34 21.51 27.30
CA ASN A 170 -18.23 21.97 25.92
C ASN A 170 -19.57 22.44 25.31
N SER A 171 -20.67 22.32 26.04
CA SER A 171 -22.00 22.73 25.58
C SER A 171 -22.66 23.71 26.55
N ASN A 172 -23.61 24.51 26.06
CA ASN A 172 -24.36 25.44 26.92
C ASN A 172 -25.65 24.80 27.47
N TYR A 173 -25.77 23.48 27.42
CA TYR A 173 -27.00 22.73 27.70
C TYR A 173 -26.98 22.08 29.08
N THR A 174 -28.16 21.81 29.66
CA THR A 174 -28.28 21.16 30.97
C THR A 174 -28.04 19.65 30.87
N ILE A 175 -27.44 19.05 31.90
CA ILE A 175 -27.15 17.61 31.99
C ILE A 175 -28.41 16.76 31.71
N ASP A 176 -29.56 17.12 32.29
CA ASP A 176 -30.84 16.42 32.07
C ASP A 176 -31.27 16.35 30.60
N LYS A 177 -30.91 17.35 29.78
CA LYS A 177 -31.23 17.35 28.35
C LYS A 177 -30.29 16.43 27.59
N ILE A 178 -28.99 16.46 27.93
CA ILE A 178 -27.98 15.59 27.34
C ILE A 178 -28.31 14.12 27.61
N GLU A 179 -28.69 13.77 28.84
CA GLU A 179 -29.08 12.39 29.19
C GLU A 179 -30.34 11.92 28.43
N LYS A 180 -31.32 12.80 28.23
CA LYS A 180 -32.52 12.47 27.44
C LYS A 180 -32.18 12.18 25.98
N VAL A 181 -31.34 13.02 25.37
CA VAL A 181 -30.89 12.83 23.99
C VAL A 181 -30.02 11.58 23.88
N LEU A 182 -29.12 11.35 24.83
CA LEU A 182 -28.30 10.13 24.88
C LEU A 182 -29.17 8.87 24.96
N ALA A 183 -30.18 8.85 25.85
CA ALA A 183 -31.11 7.72 25.96
C ALA A 183 -31.91 7.47 24.68
N LEU A 184 -32.22 8.54 23.92
CA LEU A 184 -32.82 8.43 22.59
C LEU A 184 -31.84 7.84 21.58
N LEU A 185 -30.59 8.34 21.53
CA LEU A 185 -29.54 7.80 20.64
C LEU A 185 -29.23 6.33 20.93
N GLN A 186 -29.33 5.88 22.18
CA GLN A 186 -29.14 4.47 22.53
C GLN A 186 -30.22 3.53 21.94
N THR A 187 -31.33 4.07 21.41
CA THR A 187 -32.37 3.27 20.73
C THR A 187 -32.14 3.11 19.22
N PHE A 188 -31.07 3.71 18.70
CA PHE A 188 -30.74 3.70 17.27
C PHE A 188 -30.18 2.34 16.82
N ASP A 189 -30.08 2.17 15.49
CA ASP A 189 -29.49 0.99 14.87
C ASP A 189 -28.07 1.36 14.37
N PRO A 190 -27.00 0.63 14.73
CA PRO A 190 -26.96 -0.65 15.44
C PRO A 190 -27.28 -0.59 16.95
N PRO A 191 -27.86 -1.66 17.52
CA PRO A 191 -28.26 -1.69 18.91
C PRO A 191 -27.03 -1.69 19.84
N GLY A 192 -27.09 -0.89 20.92
CA GLY A 192 -25.98 -0.75 21.87
C GLY A 192 -24.90 0.26 21.47
N VAL A 193 -25.17 1.11 20.47
CA VAL A 193 -24.39 2.31 20.15
C VAL A 193 -24.58 3.40 21.21
N CYS A 194 -23.62 4.32 21.33
CA CYS A 194 -23.61 5.40 22.33
C CYS A 194 -23.62 4.87 23.78
N ALA A 195 -23.13 3.65 23.99
CA ALA A 195 -22.86 3.11 25.32
C ALA A 195 -21.54 3.67 25.85
N ARG A 196 -21.45 3.86 27.17
CA ARG A 196 -20.22 4.29 27.86
C ARG A 196 -19.28 3.12 28.09
N ASP A 197 -19.86 1.94 28.36
CA ASP A 197 -19.15 0.71 28.65
C ASP A 197 -19.75 -0.49 27.92
N LEU A 198 -18.97 -1.55 27.77
CA LEU A 198 -19.41 -2.85 27.22
C LEU A 198 -20.66 -3.36 27.94
N SER A 199 -20.70 -3.26 29.27
CA SER A 199 -21.84 -3.72 30.07
C SER A 199 -23.12 -2.94 29.73
N GLU A 200 -23.01 -1.62 29.52
CA GLU A 200 -24.15 -0.80 29.12
C GLU A 200 -24.61 -1.14 27.71
N SER A 201 -23.68 -1.35 26.76
CA SER A 201 -24.00 -1.75 25.39
C SER A 201 -24.78 -3.07 25.35
N LEU A 202 -24.30 -4.09 26.08
CA LEU A 202 -24.97 -5.39 26.15
C LEU A 202 -26.33 -5.30 26.86
N LEU A 203 -26.48 -4.44 27.85
CA LEU A 203 -27.78 -4.20 28.51
C LEU A 203 -28.78 -3.52 27.56
N ILE A 204 -28.34 -2.55 26.75
CA ILE A 204 -29.18 -1.90 25.75
C ILE A 204 -29.66 -2.93 24.72
N GLN A 205 -28.75 -3.78 24.22
CA GLN A 205 -29.09 -4.86 23.30
C GLN A 205 -30.06 -5.87 23.92
N ALA A 206 -29.84 -6.25 25.20
CA ALA A 206 -30.73 -7.16 25.91
C ALA A 206 -32.14 -6.57 26.10
N ARG A 207 -32.25 -5.27 26.41
CA ARG A 207 -33.54 -4.56 26.51
C ARG A 207 -34.32 -4.59 25.20
N GLN A 208 -33.64 -4.39 24.07
CA GLN A 208 -34.29 -4.41 22.76
C GLN A 208 -34.80 -5.81 22.37
N LEU A 209 -34.17 -6.86 22.88
CA LEU A 209 -34.65 -8.25 22.75
C LEU A 209 -35.77 -8.59 23.76
N ASN A 210 -36.24 -7.62 24.55
CA ASN A 210 -37.21 -7.80 25.64
C ASN A 210 -36.76 -8.84 26.68
N LEU A 211 -35.46 -8.96 26.93
CA LEU A 211 -34.89 -9.86 27.94
C LEU A 211 -34.75 -9.18 29.32
N ASP A 212 -35.65 -8.27 29.62
CA ASP A 212 -35.64 -7.49 30.85
C ASP A 212 -35.83 -8.40 32.08
N ASN A 213 -35.00 -8.21 33.10
CA ASN A 213 -35.03 -8.95 34.38
C ASN A 213 -34.83 -10.47 34.27
N THR A 214 -34.02 -10.91 33.32
CA THR A 214 -33.61 -12.32 33.20
C THR A 214 -32.24 -12.55 33.82
N LEU A 215 -31.86 -13.81 34.04
CA LEU A 215 -30.49 -14.19 34.45
C LEU A 215 -29.41 -13.54 33.56
N VAL A 216 -29.74 -13.22 32.30
CA VAL A 216 -28.85 -12.55 31.35
C VAL A 216 -28.45 -11.15 31.84
N THR A 217 -29.39 -10.32 32.30
CA THR A 217 -29.08 -8.95 32.76
C THR A 217 -28.22 -8.95 34.03
N ASP A 218 -28.48 -9.88 34.94
CA ASP A 218 -27.71 -10.02 36.18
C ASP A 218 -26.28 -10.49 35.90
N ILE A 219 -26.10 -11.42 34.95
CA ILE A 219 -24.79 -11.89 34.50
C ILE A 219 -24.00 -10.75 33.86
N ILE A 220 -24.64 -9.92 33.02
CA ILE A 220 -23.99 -8.79 32.35
C ILE A 220 -23.55 -7.73 33.37
N GLN A 221 -24.38 -7.37 34.35
CA GLN A 221 -24.06 -6.33 35.32
C GLN A 221 -22.94 -6.70 36.29
N HIS A 222 -22.96 -7.92 36.84
CA HIS A 222 -22.12 -8.27 38.00
C HIS A 222 -21.08 -9.36 37.72
N HIS A 223 -21.28 -10.21 36.71
CA HIS A 223 -20.51 -11.45 36.54
C HIS A 223 -19.78 -11.58 35.19
N LEU A 224 -19.60 -10.49 34.45
CA LEU A 224 -18.95 -10.50 33.13
C LEU A 224 -17.50 -11.03 33.19
N ASN A 225 -16.78 -10.73 34.28
CA ASN A 225 -15.44 -11.27 34.56
C ASN A 225 -15.42 -12.80 34.69
N TYR A 226 -16.47 -13.39 35.28
CA TYR A 226 -16.58 -14.84 35.40
C TYR A 226 -16.92 -15.51 34.07
N VAL A 227 -17.66 -14.82 33.20
CA VAL A 227 -17.93 -15.29 31.82
C VAL A 227 -16.63 -15.29 31.00
N GLN A 228 -15.82 -14.24 31.11
CA GLN A 228 -14.51 -14.15 30.44
C GLN A 228 -13.58 -15.30 30.86
N ASN A 229 -13.53 -15.61 32.16
CA ASN A 229 -12.72 -16.70 32.71
C ASN A 229 -13.36 -18.10 32.56
N ARG A 230 -14.51 -18.22 31.89
CA ARG A 230 -15.30 -19.46 31.73
C ARG A 230 -15.64 -20.17 33.04
N ASN A 231 -15.75 -19.43 34.15
CA ASN A 231 -16.04 -20.00 35.47
C ASN A 231 -17.55 -20.03 35.75
N TYR A 232 -18.27 -20.89 35.05
CA TYR A 232 -19.74 -20.99 35.16
C TYR A 232 -20.22 -21.53 36.52
N LYS A 233 -19.36 -22.27 37.23
CA LYS A 233 -19.68 -22.78 38.58
C LYS A 233 -19.76 -21.68 39.64
N ALA A 234 -18.93 -20.63 39.51
CA ALA A 234 -19.00 -19.48 40.41
C ALA A 234 -20.33 -18.71 40.21
N ILE A 235 -20.68 -18.46 38.95
CA ILE A 235 -21.93 -17.81 38.55
C ILE A 235 -23.15 -18.57 39.10
N SER A 236 -23.17 -19.90 38.97
CA SER A 236 -24.26 -20.75 39.51
C SER A 236 -24.41 -20.67 41.02
N LYS A 237 -23.30 -20.55 41.76
CA LYS A 237 -23.34 -20.40 43.22
C LYS A 237 -23.86 -19.03 43.65
N GLU A 238 -23.47 -17.96 42.97
CA GLU A 238 -23.90 -16.60 43.31
C GLU A 238 -25.37 -16.36 42.94
N LEU A 239 -25.77 -16.71 41.71
CA LEU A 239 -27.13 -16.49 41.21
C LEU A 239 -28.14 -17.55 41.67
N LYS A 240 -27.66 -18.63 42.33
CA LYS A 240 -28.48 -19.76 42.78
C LYS A 240 -29.37 -20.36 41.67
N ALA A 241 -28.89 -20.30 40.42
CA ALA A 241 -29.58 -20.83 39.24
C ALA A 241 -28.94 -22.13 38.76
N ASP A 242 -29.70 -22.93 38.02
CA ASP A 242 -29.21 -24.19 37.48
C ASP A 242 -28.12 -23.96 36.42
N LEU A 243 -27.18 -24.91 36.32
CA LEU A 243 -26.09 -24.82 35.35
C LEU A 243 -26.62 -24.77 33.90
N ASN A 244 -27.73 -25.44 33.60
CA ASN A 244 -28.29 -25.44 32.25
C ASN A 244 -28.89 -24.08 31.87
N GLU A 245 -29.56 -23.41 32.81
CA GLU A 245 -30.13 -22.08 32.60
C GLU A 245 -29.03 -21.04 32.37
N ILE A 246 -27.92 -21.14 33.10
CA ILE A 246 -26.76 -20.27 32.93
C ILE A 246 -26.09 -20.49 31.59
N LEU A 247 -25.94 -21.75 31.14
CA LEU A 247 -25.40 -22.05 29.82
C LEU A 247 -26.30 -21.50 28.70
N ALA A 248 -27.63 -21.56 28.87
CA ALA A 248 -28.57 -20.95 27.95
C ALA A 248 -28.40 -19.42 27.91
N ALA A 249 -28.31 -18.76 29.07
CA ALA A 249 -28.06 -17.32 29.18
C ALA A 249 -26.73 -16.91 28.53
N ILE A 250 -25.66 -17.69 28.72
CA ILE A 250 -24.35 -17.42 28.11
C ILE A 250 -24.39 -17.57 26.59
N ASN A 251 -25.14 -18.54 26.06
CA ASN A 251 -25.30 -18.67 24.61
C ASN A 251 -26.01 -17.46 24.00
N ILE A 252 -26.97 -16.87 24.71
CA ILE A 252 -27.60 -15.61 24.30
C ILE A 252 -26.57 -14.48 24.31
N ILE A 253 -25.81 -14.32 25.41
CA ILE A 253 -24.76 -13.28 25.52
C ILE A 253 -23.71 -13.39 24.41
N LYS A 254 -23.31 -14.62 24.06
CA LYS A 254 -22.37 -14.86 22.94
C LYS A 254 -22.93 -14.49 21.57
N GLY A 255 -24.25 -14.44 21.42
CA GLY A 255 -24.92 -14.00 20.21
C GLY A 255 -25.09 -12.48 20.11
N LEU A 256 -24.83 -11.74 21.20
CA LEU A 256 -24.84 -10.27 21.20
C LEU A 256 -23.55 -9.73 20.57
N GLU A 257 -23.63 -8.56 19.94
CA GLU A 257 -22.50 -7.93 19.24
C GLU A 257 -21.78 -6.94 20.17
N PRO A 258 -20.57 -7.24 20.65
CA PRO A 258 -19.87 -6.37 21.61
C PRO A 258 -19.29 -5.10 20.96
N ARG A 259 -19.32 -4.96 19.63
CA ARG A 259 -18.76 -3.82 18.89
C ARG A 259 -19.71 -3.43 17.77
N PRO A 260 -20.77 -2.67 18.07
CA PRO A 260 -21.81 -2.36 17.10
C PRO A 260 -21.29 -1.54 15.90
N GLY A 261 -20.25 -0.71 16.09
CA GLY A 261 -19.64 0.09 15.03
C GLY A 261 -18.88 -0.70 13.96
N ARG A 262 -18.57 -1.99 14.21
CA ARG A 262 -17.75 -2.82 13.30
C ARG A 262 -18.32 -2.94 11.88
N LYS A 263 -19.65 -2.90 11.72
CA LYS A 263 -20.30 -2.99 10.41
C LYS A 263 -20.05 -1.77 9.52
N PHE A 264 -19.70 -0.65 10.13
CA PHE A 264 -19.54 0.66 9.50
C PHE A 264 -18.09 1.16 9.56
N SER A 265 -17.15 0.25 9.83
CA SER A 265 -15.73 0.57 9.84
C SER A 265 -15.19 0.56 8.42
N ASP A 266 -14.75 1.74 7.95
CA ASP A 266 -14.15 1.97 6.64
C ASP A 266 -12.65 1.62 6.58
N GLU A 267 -12.18 0.66 7.39
CA GLU A 267 -10.80 0.21 7.28
C GLU A 267 -10.63 -0.61 5.99
N GLU A 268 -10.29 0.08 4.90
CA GLU A 268 -9.88 -0.58 3.68
C GLU A 268 -8.60 -1.41 3.95
N PRO A 269 -8.60 -2.71 3.64
CA PRO A 269 -7.43 -3.54 3.84
C PRO A 269 -6.29 -3.01 2.95
N GLN A 270 -5.21 -2.54 3.57
CA GLN A 270 -4.01 -2.12 2.85
C GLN A 270 -3.27 -3.34 2.33
N TYR A 271 -3.34 -3.57 1.02
CA TYR A 271 -2.58 -4.62 0.36
C TYR A 271 -1.13 -4.18 0.13
N ILE A 272 -0.19 -5.06 0.48
CA ILE A 272 1.23 -4.86 0.18
C ILE A 272 1.46 -5.28 -1.28
N THR A 273 1.80 -4.34 -2.14
CA THR A 273 2.18 -4.62 -3.53
C THR A 273 3.62 -5.13 -3.57
N PRO A 274 3.87 -6.38 -4.02
CA PRO A 274 5.22 -6.93 -4.07
C PRO A 274 6.01 -6.38 -5.27
N ASP A 275 7.34 -6.37 -5.17
CA ASP A 275 8.24 -5.99 -6.28
C ASP A 275 8.45 -7.13 -7.29
N ILE A 276 8.21 -8.38 -6.89
CA ILE A 276 8.39 -9.58 -7.72
C ILE A 276 7.25 -10.57 -7.44
N TYR A 277 6.74 -11.18 -8.49
CA TYR A 277 5.87 -12.34 -8.42
C TYR A 277 6.64 -13.61 -8.77
N VAL A 278 6.35 -14.69 -8.06
CA VAL A 278 6.91 -16.02 -8.35
C VAL A 278 5.74 -16.95 -8.60
N HIS A 279 5.62 -17.44 -9.82
CA HIS A 279 4.57 -18.39 -10.21
C HIS A 279 5.17 -19.76 -10.41
N LYS A 280 4.51 -20.80 -9.90
CA LYS A 280 4.86 -22.19 -10.18
C LYS A 280 4.15 -22.62 -11.47
N MET A 281 4.91 -22.91 -12.52
CA MET A 281 4.40 -23.48 -13.76
C MET A 281 4.96 -24.89 -13.91
N GLU A 282 4.08 -25.88 -13.82
CA GLU A 282 4.43 -27.31 -13.81
C GLU A 282 5.49 -27.64 -12.73
N ASN A 283 6.74 -27.87 -13.16
CA ASN A 283 7.86 -28.22 -12.30
C ASN A 283 8.82 -27.07 -12.02
N ASP A 284 8.66 -25.91 -12.65
CA ASP A 284 9.60 -24.79 -12.52
C ASP A 284 8.93 -23.52 -12.00
N PHE A 285 9.76 -22.64 -11.41
CA PHE A 285 9.34 -21.35 -10.90
C PHE A 285 9.69 -20.26 -11.90
N VAL A 286 8.67 -19.50 -12.33
CA VAL A 286 8.83 -18.34 -13.21
C VAL A 286 8.77 -17.08 -12.37
N ILE A 287 9.81 -16.26 -12.49
CA ILE A 287 9.95 -14.97 -11.80
C ILE A 287 9.44 -13.87 -12.73
N ILE A 288 8.48 -13.07 -12.26
CA ILE A 288 7.93 -11.92 -12.99
C ILE A 288 8.17 -10.67 -12.16
N LEU A 289 8.81 -9.66 -12.76
CA LEU A 289 9.01 -8.36 -12.10
C LEU A 289 7.71 -7.57 -12.10
N ASN A 290 7.39 -6.91 -10.99
CA ASN A 290 6.26 -6.01 -10.93
C ASN A 290 6.67 -4.61 -11.41
N ASP A 291 6.31 -4.29 -12.65
CA ASP A 291 6.53 -2.97 -13.25
C ASP A 291 5.30 -2.04 -13.14
N ASP A 292 4.25 -2.43 -12.41
CA ASP A 292 3.02 -1.63 -12.32
C ASP A 292 3.29 -0.24 -11.71
N GLY A 293 2.69 0.82 -12.26
CA GLY A 293 2.83 2.17 -11.72
C GLY A 293 4.25 2.77 -11.76
N MET A 294 5.22 2.09 -12.38
CA MET A 294 6.53 2.64 -12.67
C MET A 294 6.50 3.35 -14.03
N PRO A 295 6.79 4.66 -14.10
CA PRO A 295 6.81 5.37 -15.37
C PRO A 295 7.91 4.82 -16.25
N LYS A 296 7.56 4.44 -17.48
CA LYS A 296 8.55 4.06 -18.50
C LYS A 296 9.22 5.35 -18.99
N LEU A 297 10.47 5.55 -18.56
CA LEU A 297 11.25 6.73 -18.90
C LEU A 297 11.90 6.60 -20.28
N LYS A 298 11.76 7.65 -21.10
CA LYS A 298 12.48 7.80 -22.37
C LYS A 298 13.19 9.15 -22.43
N ILE A 299 14.26 9.20 -23.23
CA ILE A 299 14.97 10.43 -23.56
C ILE A 299 14.25 11.07 -24.74
N ASN A 300 13.83 12.32 -24.61
CA ASN A 300 13.15 13.05 -25.67
C ASN A 300 14.03 13.18 -26.92
N SER A 301 13.51 12.68 -28.04
CA SER A 301 14.17 12.68 -29.34
C SER A 301 14.47 14.08 -29.90
N TYR A 302 13.68 15.09 -29.52
CA TYR A 302 13.88 16.49 -29.91
C TYR A 302 15.26 17.01 -29.49
N TYR A 303 15.65 16.77 -28.23
CA TYR A 303 16.96 17.21 -27.72
C TYR A 303 18.12 16.40 -28.32
N LYS A 304 17.92 15.11 -28.64
CA LYS A 304 18.91 14.27 -29.36
C LYS A 304 19.20 14.81 -30.77
N ASN A 305 18.14 15.21 -31.49
CA ASN A 305 18.24 15.72 -32.85
C ASN A 305 18.83 17.13 -32.92
N THR A 306 18.58 17.98 -31.93
CA THR A 306 19.17 19.33 -31.86
C THR A 306 20.69 19.31 -31.61
N ILE A 307 21.20 18.33 -30.85
CA ILE A 307 22.65 18.13 -30.63
C ILE A 307 23.33 17.55 -31.87
N SER A 308 22.68 16.57 -32.53
CA SER A 308 23.24 15.86 -33.69
C SER A 308 23.11 16.65 -35.00
N GLY A 309 22.07 17.48 -35.12
CA GLY A 309 21.70 18.21 -36.34
C GLY A 309 22.48 19.51 -36.61
N GLY A 310 23.55 19.80 -35.87
CA GLY A 310 24.44 20.93 -36.17
C GLY A 310 23.80 22.33 -36.12
N GLY A 311 22.67 22.49 -35.42
CA GLY A 311 22.04 23.79 -35.24
C GLY A 311 22.93 24.78 -34.47
N LYS A 312 22.84 26.08 -34.80
CA LYS A 312 23.54 27.16 -34.08
C LYS A 312 22.99 27.31 -32.65
N ILE A 313 23.42 26.45 -31.75
CA ILE A 313 23.10 26.49 -30.32
C ILE A 313 24.29 27.08 -29.59
N ASN A 314 24.03 27.91 -28.56
CA ASN A 314 25.08 28.44 -27.69
C ASN A 314 25.88 27.29 -27.06
N LYS A 315 27.20 27.42 -26.95
CA LYS A 315 28.09 26.39 -26.41
C LYS A 315 27.66 25.96 -25.01
N ASP A 316 27.26 26.92 -24.17
CA ASP A 316 26.79 26.69 -22.81
C ASP A 316 25.49 25.88 -22.78
N ALA A 317 24.58 26.14 -23.73
CA ALA A 317 23.32 25.39 -23.84
C ALA A 317 23.56 23.96 -24.33
N LYS A 318 24.54 23.74 -25.21
CA LYS A 318 24.93 22.38 -25.67
C LYS A 318 25.55 21.56 -24.53
N GLU A 319 26.38 22.20 -23.70
CA GLU A 319 26.98 21.55 -22.52
C GLU A 319 25.90 21.19 -21.49
N TYR A 320 24.98 22.10 -21.20
CA TYR A 320 23.83 21.85 -20.32
C TYR A 320 22.96 20.66 -20.76
N ILE A 321 22.57 20.60 -22.05
CA ILE A 321 21.75 19.50 -22.56
C ILE A 321 22.53 18.19 -22.51
N ASN A 322 23.83 18.19 -22.82
CA ASN A 322 24.67 16.99 -22.71
C ASN A 322 24.77 16.47 -21.26
N ASP A 323 24.90 17.36 -20.28
CA ASP A 323 24.92 16.97 -18.87
C ASP A 323 23.58 16.40 -18.42
N LYS A 324 22.46 16.98 -18.87
CA LYS A 324 21.11 16.48 -18.61
C LYS A 324 20.79 15.16 -19.32
N ILE A 325 21.34 14.92 -20.51
CA ILE A 325 21.28 13.61 -21.19
C ILE A 325 22.08 12.57 -20.38
N ARG A 326 23.27 12.93 -19.90
CA ARG A 326 24.10 12.02 -19.09
C ARG A 326 23.41 11.67 -17.78
N SER A 327 22.80 12.64 -17.10
CA SER A 327 22.06 12.37 -15.86
C SER A 327 20.83 11.49 -16.12
N ALA A 328 20.06 11.77 -17.17
CA ALA A 328 18.92 10.94 -17.58
C ALA A 328 19.33 9.50 -17.93
N ALA A 329 20.36 9.33 -18.75
CA ALA A 329 20.87 8.01 -19.13
C ALA A 329 21.39 7.22 -17.92
N TRP A 330 22.05 7.92 -16.99
CA TRP A 330 22.52 7.31 -15.75
C TRP A 330 21.35 6.84 -14.87
N LEU A 331 20.27 7.62 -14.76
CA LEU A 331 19.08 7.25 -14.00
C LEU A 331 18.40 6.01 -14.60
N ILE A 332 18.15 6.02 -15.92
CA ILE A 332 17.55 4.90 -16.64
C ILE A 332 18.37 3.62 -16.46
N LYS A 333 19.70 3.72 -16.62
CA LYS A 333 20.61 2.59 -16.44
C LYS A 333 20.59 2.06 -15.00
N SER A 334 20.51 2.95 -14.01
CA SER A 334 20.46 2.57 -12.59
C SER A 334 19.16 1.82 -12.25
N ILE A 335 18.03 2.23 -12.82
CA ILE A 335 16.74 1.53 -12.66
C ILE A 335 16.80 0.13 -13.29
N GLN A 336 17.32 0.01 -14.51
CA GLN A 336 17.50 -1.29 -15.17
C GLN A 336 18.45 -2.21 -14.40
N GLN A 337 19.53 -1.65 -13.84
CA GLN A 337 20.46 -2.41 -13.01
C GLN A 337 19.80 -2.87 -11.70
N ARG A 338 18.91 -2.07 -11.11
CA ARG A 338 18.08 -2.46 -9.96
C ARG A 338 17.20 -3.65 -10.30
N GLN A 339 16.39 -3.56 -11.35
CA GLN A 339 15.50 -4.65 -11.79
C GLN A 339 16.29 -5.94 -12.04
N LYS A 340 17.41 -5.86 -12.77
CA LYS A 340 18.27 -7.02 -13.06
C LYS A 340 18.89 -7.63 -11.81
N THR A 341 19.29 -6.80 -10.85
CA THR A 341 19.88 -7.27 -9.58
C THR A 341 18.81 -7.96 -8.74
N ILE A 342 17.63 -7.35 -8.60
CA ILE A 342 16.47 -7.92 -7.90
C ILE A 342 16.10 -9.28 -8.50
N PHE A 343 16.01 -9.38 -9.83
CA PHE A 343 15.76 -10.64 -10.52
C PHE A 343 16.81 -11.71 -10.19
N ARG A 344 18.11 -11.39 -10.29
CA ARG A 344 19.21 -12.33 -10.01
C ARG A 344 19.27 -12.78 -8.56
N VAL A 345 18.96 -11.88 -7.63
CA VAL A 345 18.86 -12.20 -6.21
C VAL A 345 17.71 -13.17 -5.99
N MET A 346 16.55 -12.92 -6.58
CA MET A 346 15.40 -13.83 -6.48
C MET A 346 15.66 -15.20 -7.12
N GLU A 347 16.31 -15.24 -8.28
CA GLU A 347 16.76 -16.47 -8.93
C GLU A 347 17.68 -17.28 -8.01
N SER A 348 18.62 -16.60 -7.34
CA SER A 348 19.51 -17.22 -6.37
C SER A 348 18.74 -17.74 -5.15
N ILE A 349 17.79 -16.96 -4.61
CA ILE A 349 16.94 -17.37 -3.48
C ILE A 349 16.14 -18.62 -3.84
N LEU A 350 15.51 -18.66 -5.01
CA LEU A 350 14.75 -19.82 -5.49
C LEU A 350 15.64 -21.07 -5.61
N LYS A 351 16.88 -20.89 -6.08
CA LYS A 351 17.84 -21.99 -6.17
C LYS A 351 18.20 -22.57 -4.79
N PHE A 352 18.43 -21.72 -3.79
CA PHE A 352 18.84 -22.16 -2.45
C PHE A 352 17.68 -22.58 -1.55
N GLN A 353 16.48 -22.03 -1.76
CA GLN A 353 15.31 -22.24 -0.89
C GLN A 353 14.15 -22.94 -1.61
N ARG A 354 14.42 -23.73 -2.67
CA ARG A 354 13.38 -24.41 -3.46
C ARG A 354 12.39 -25.21 -2.61
N GLU A 355 12.88 -25.92 -1.58
CA GLU A 355 12.04 -26.74 -0.71
C GLU A 355 10.99 -25.92 0.06
N PHE A 356 11.33 -24.69 0.47
CA PHE A 356 10.40 -23.77 1.12
C PHE A 356 9.27 -23.34 0.16
N PHE A 357 9.61 -23.00 -1.09
CA PHE A 357 8.61 -22.63 -2.10
C PHE A 357 7.72 -23.81 -2.53
N GLU A 358 8.20 -25.05 -2.40
CA GLU A 358 7.40 -26.25 -2.74
C GLU A 358 6.49 -26.72 -1.60
N LYS A 359 6.94 -26.65 -0.35
CA LYS A 359 6.24 -27.24 0.81
C LYS A 359 5.61 -26.21 1.75
N GLY A 360 5.94 -24.93 1.62
CA GLY A 360 5.47 -23.86 2.49
C GLY A 360 6.10 -23.90 3.89
N ILE A 361 5.53 -23.13 4.82
CA ILE A 361 5.90 -23.16 6.24
C ILE A 361 5.24 -24.40 6.84
N THR A 362 6.04 -25.45 7.08
CA THR A 362 5.63 -26.64 7.85
C THR A 362 5.56 -26.37 9.34
#